data_AF-A0A0Q4SSY2-F1
#
_entry.id   AF-A0A0Q4SSY2-F1
#
_cell.length_a   1.000
_cell.length_b   1.000
_cell.length_c   1.000
_cell.angle_alpha   90.00
_cell.angle_beta   90.00
_cell.angle_gamma   90.00
#
_symmetry.space_group_name_H-M   'P 1'
#
loop_
_entity.id
_entity.type
_entity.pdbx_description
1 polymer ?
#
loop_
_entity_poly.entity_id
_entity_poly.type
_entity_poly.pdbx_seq_one_letter_code
_entity_poly.pdbx_strand_id
1 'polypeptide(L)'
;MNKKDLLIGFIIGIFTALLGSYLFIAFFTKFDISTGFQTIKQQGYLGKVITIGTVLDLAVFGILLKRDEELKARGVVLAVIVLAISTLFI
;
A
#
# COMPACT_ATOMS: atom_id res chain seq x y z
N MET A 1 -1.08 5.27 -26.13
CA MET A 1 -1.38 5.28 -24.67
C MET A 1 -1.20 3.87 -24.13
N ASN A 2 -0.11 3.59 -23.42
CA ASN A 2 0.18 2.25 -22.92
C ASN A 2 -0.64 1.96 -21.65
N LYS A 3 -1.78 1.29 -21.82
CA LYS A 3 -2.57 0.75 -20.69
C LYS A 3 -1.75 -0.15 -19.77
N LYS A 4 -0.64 -0.70 -20.28
CA LYS A 4 0.35 -1.49 -19.53
C LYS A 4 0.99 -0.69 -18.39
N ASP A 5 1.31 0.59 -18.60
CA ASP A 5 1.98 1.42 -17.58
C ASP A 5 1.07 1.70 -16.39
N LEU A 6 -0.23 1.89 -16.64
CA LEU A 6 -1.22 2.01 -15.58
C LEU A 6 -1.28 0.74 -14.73
N LEU A 7 -1.30 -0.43 -15.37
CA LEU A 7 -1.36 -1.72 -14.68
C LEU A 7 -0.07 -2.01 -13.89
N ILE A 8 1.08 -1.64 -14.45
CA ILE A 8 2.38 -1.71 -13.75
C ILE A 8 2.37 -0.80 -12.52
N GLY A 9 1.92 0.45 -12.66
CA GLY A 9 1.78 1.38 -11.55
C GLY A 9 0.86 0.87 -10.45
N PHE A 10 -0.26 0.25 -10.83
CA PHE A 10 -1.19 -0.36 -9.89
C PHE A 10 -0.56 -1.50 -9.09
N ILE A 11 0.16 -2.40 -9.76
CA ILE A 11 0.90 -3.49 -9.09
C ILE A 11 1.95 -2.90 -8.14
N ILE A 12 2.71 -1.89 -8.58
CA ILE A 12 3.71 -1.21 -7.75
C ILE A 12 3.06 -0.62 -6.48
N GLY A 13 1.90 0.04 -6.60
CA GLY A 13 1.18 0.58 -5.45
C GLY A 13 0.75 -0.49 -4.46
N ILE A 14 0.18 -1.61 -4.92
CA ILE A 14 -0.19 -2.72 -4.03
C ILE A 14 1.03 -3.28 -3.29
N PHE A 15 2.13 -3.53 -4.01
CA PHE A 15 3.35 -4.04 -3.40
C PHE A 15 3.97 -3.06 -2.41
N THR A 16 3.90 -1.76 -2.70
CA THR A 16 4.42 -0.70 -1.85
C THR A 16 3.59 -0.59 -0.56
N ALA A 17 2.26 -0.62 -0.65
CA ALA A 17 1.36 -0.65 0.50
C ALA A 17 1.57 -1.90 1.38
N LEU A 18 1.79 -3.07 0.77
CA LEU A 18 2.12 -4.31 1.49
C LEU A 18 3.47 -4.20 2.20
N LEU A 19 4.49 -3.67 1.52
CA LEU A 19 5.79 -3.40 2.13
C LEU A 19 5.69 -2.39 3.27
N GLY A 20 4.91 -1.32 3.12
CA GLY A 20 4.69 -0.32 4.16
C GLY A 20 3.96 -0.90 5.37
N SER A 21 2.95 -1.73 5.13
CA SER A 21 2.24 -2.46 6.18
C SER A 21 3.18 -3.42 6.91
N TYR A 22 4.01 -4.15 6.17
CA TYR A 22 5.01 -5.07 6.72
C TYR A 22 6.05 -4.34 7.56
N LEU A 23 6.62 -3.24 7.03
CA LEU A 23 7.56 -2.39 7.76
C LEU A 23 6.93 -1.82 9.03
N PHE A 24 5.68 -1.37 8.96
CA PHE A 24 4.96 -0.90 10.14
C PHE A 24 4.87 -1.98 11.22
N ILE A 25 4.45 -3.20 10.85
CA ILE A 25 4.37 -4.32 11.79
C ILE A 25 5.76 -4.66 12.35
N ALA A 26 6.78 -4.75 11.50
CA ALA A 26 8.12 -5.16 11.91
C ALA A 26 8.81 -4.12 12.83
N PHE A 27 8.62 -2.82 12.60
CA PHE A 27 9.26 -1.76 13.38
C PHE A 27 8.45 -1.31 14.60
N PHE A 28 7.12 -1.27 14.51
CA PHE A 28 6.26 -0.73 15.57
C PHE A 28 5.65 -1.80 16.48
N THR A 29 5.63 -3.07 16.09
CA THR A 29 5.15 -4.16 16.94
C THR A 29 6.30 -4.99 17.48
N LYS A 30 6.33 -5.22 18.81
CA LYS A 30 7.29 -6.10 19.48
C LYS A 30 6.97 -7.61 19.33
N PHE A 31 5.96 -7.94 18.53
CA PHE A 31 5.50 -9.31 18.33
C PHE A 31 6.16 -9.91 17.09
N ASP A 32 6.43 -11.23 17.12
CA ASP A 32 6.74 -11.99 15.91
C ASP A 32 5.67 -11.75 14.83
N ILE A 33 6.10 -11.66 13.57
CA ILE A 33 5.28 -11.28 12.40
C ILE A 33 3.96 -12.07 12.34
N SER A 34 4.00 -13.35 12.71
CA SER A 34 2.85 -14.25 12.75
C SER A 34 1.82 -13.83 13.81
N THR A 35 2.28 -13.56 15.03
CA THR A 35 1.44 -13.17 16.16
C THR A 35 0.90 -11.76 15.98
N GLY A 36 1.74 -10.83 15.48
CA GLY A 36 1.34 -9.45 15.18
C GLY A 36 0.21 -9.39 14.16
N PHE A 37 0.31 -10.13 13.05
CA PHE A 37 -0.74 -10.19 12.03
C PHE A 37 -2.04 -10.78 12.59
N GLN A 38 -1.95 -11.84 13.40
CA GLN A 38 -3.11 -12.48 14.01
C GLN A 38 -3.82 -11.57 15.02
N THR A 39 -3.06 -10.82 15.84
CA THR A 39 -3.61 -9.83 16.77
C THR A 39 -4.25 -8.65 16.03
N ILE A 40 -3.61 -8.11 15.00
CA ILE A 40 -4.16 -7.02 14.17
C ILE A 40 -5.48 -7.44 13.51
N LYS A 41 -5.55 -8.67 13.03
CA LYS A 41 -6.77 -9.25 12.46
C LYS A 41 -7.87 -9.45 13.52
N GLN A 42 -7.52 -9.95 14.71
CA GLN A 42 -8.47 -10.13 15.81
C GLN A 42 -9.01 -8.81 16.37
N GLN A 43 -8.20 -7.75 16.39
CA GLN A 43 -8.59 -6.44 16.90
C GLN A 43 -9.30 -5.55 15.86
N GLY A 44 -9.49 -6.04 14.62
CA GLY A 44 -10.10 -5.25 13.54
C GLY A 44 -9.23 -4.05 13.11
N TYR A 45 -7.92 -4.09 13.37
CA TYR A 45 -7.00 -3.00 13.00
C TYR A 45 -6.34 -3.19 11.64
N LEU A 46 -6.75 -4.22 10.91
CA LEU A 46 -6.19 -4.58 9.62
C LEU A 46 -6.33 -3.43 8.60
N GLY A 47 -7.49 -2.79 8.52
CA GLY A 47 -7.70 -1.61 7.67
C GLY A 47 -6.85 -0.39 8.08
N LYS A 48 -6.57 -0.21 9.38
CA LYS A 48 -5.71 0.87 9.87
C LYS A 48 -4.26 0.65 9.46
N VAL A 49 -3.77 -0.58 9.56
CA VAL A 49 -2.40 -0.93 9.18
C VAL A 49 -2.20 -0.78 7.67
N ILE A 50 -3.16 -1.22 6.86
CA ILE A 50 -3.13 -1.02 5.41
C ILE A 50 -3.09 0.48 5.08
N THR A 51 -3.92 1.29 5.71
CA THR A 51 -3.93 2.75 5.52
C THR A 51 -2.59 3.41 5.90
N ILE A 52 -1.91 2.91 6.92
CA ILE A 52 -0.55 3.38 7.25
C ILE A 52 0.45 2.90 6.19
N GLY A 53 0.30 1.67 5.69
CA GLY A 53 1.14 1.11 4.64
C GLY A 53 1.10 1.90 3.34
N THR A 54 -0.08 2.40 2.93
CA THR A 54 -0.25 3.21 1.72
C THR A 54 0.44 4.58 1.80
N VAL A 55 0.91 5.02 2.97
CA VAL A 55 1.72 6.24 3.09
C VAL A 55 3.01 6.12 2.25
N LEU A 56 3.60 4.92 2.13
CA LEU A 56 4.75 4.71 1.25
C LEU A 56 4.41 4.87 -0.24
N ASP A 57 3.15 4.70 -0.64
CA ASP A 57 2.71 4.91 -2.02
C ASP A 57 2.87 6.37 -2.42
N LEU A 58 2.76 7.32 -1.48
CA LEU A 58 3.02 8.74 -1.75
C LEU A 58 4.49 9.00 -2.13
N ALA A 59 5.43 8.30 -1.49
CA ALA A 59 6.84 8.41 -1.83
C ALA A 59 7.11 7.84 -3.23
N VAL A 60 6.54 6.67 -3.55
CA VAL A 60 6.67 6.04 -4.86
C VAL A 60 6.00 6.88 -5.95
N PHE A 61 4.81 7.43 -5.67
CA PHE A 61 4.11 8.35 -6.54
C PHE A 61 4.95 9.58 -6.86
N GLY A 62 5.57 10.21 -5.85
CA GLY A 62 6.47 11.35 -6.05
C GLY A 62 7.71 11.01 -6.87
N ILE A 63 8.28 9.82 -6.68
CA ILE A 63 9.43 9.35 -7.49
C ILE A 63 9.04 9.12 -8.95
N LEU A 64 7.86 8.54 -9.21
CA LEU A 64 7.35 8.31 -10.56
C LEU A 64 7.03 9.63 -11.28
N LEU A 65 6.46 10.61 -10.58
CA LEU A 65 6.25 11.96 -11.13
C LEU A 65 7.57 12.63 -11.52
N LYS A 66 8.61 12.53 -10.67
CA LYS A 66 9.95 13.07 -10.99
C LYS A 66 10.63 12.39 -12.18
N ARG A 67 10.14 11.23 -12.61
CA ARG A 67 10.66 10.45 -13.75
C ARG A 67 9.83 10.62 -15.01
N ASP A 68 8.87 11.54 -15.04
CA ASP A 68 7.91 11.74 -16.14
C ASP A 68 7.05 10.49 -16.42
N GLU A 69 6.92 9.57 -15.45
CA GLU A 69 6.18 8.31 -15.56
C GLU A 69 4.72 8.47 -15.12
N GLU A 70 4.01 9.45 -15.70
CA GLU A 70 2.67 9.85 -15.25
C GLU A 70 1.65 8.70 -15.26
N LEU A 71 1.67 7.84 -16.27
CA LEU A 71 0.73 6.72 -16.38
C LEU A 71 0.92 5.70 -15.26
N LYS A 72 2.18 5.43 -14.86
CA LYS A 72 2.49 4.57 -13.72
C LYS A 72 2.10 5.24 -12.41
N ALA A 73 2.36 6.54 -12.27
CA ALA A 73 1.96 7.32 -11.10
C ALA A 73 0.42 7.28 -10.89
N ARG A 74 -0.36 7.42 -11.97
CA ARG A 74 -1.83 7.24 -11.93
C ARG A 74 -2.23 5.83 -11.51
N GLY A 75 -1.47 4.82 -11.91
CA GLY A 75 -1.66 3.44 -11.48
C GLY A 75 -1.49 3.26 -9.97
N VAL A 76 -0.46 3.88 -9.39
CA VAL A 76 -0.22 3.87 -7.94
C VAL A 76 -1.39 4.51 -7.19
N VAL A 77 -1.89 5.66 -7.67
CA VAL A 77 -3.06 6.33 -7.07
C VAL A 77 -4.31 5.44 -7.15
N LEU A 78 -4.51 4.75 -8.27
CA LEU A 78 -5.61 3.79 -8.40
C LEU A 78 -5.50 2.66 -7.36
N ALA A 79 -4.30 2.16 -7.08
CA ALA A 79 -4.08 1.16 -6.04
C ALA A 79 -4.48 1.68 -4.65
N VAL A 80 -4.08 2.90 -4.31
CA VAL A 80 -4.46 3.55 -3.04
C VAL A 80 -5.99 3.65 -2.92
N ILE A 81 -6.68 4.06 -3.98
CA ILE A 81 -8.16 4.16 -3.99
C ILE A 81 -8.80 2.80 -3.76
N VAL A 82 -8.35 1.76 -4.47
CA VAL A 82 -8.88 0.40 -4.33
C VAL A 82 -8.61 -0.15 -2.92
N LEU A 83 -7.42 0.07 -2.37
CA LEU A 83 -7.08 -0.33 -1.01
C LEU A 83 -7.95 0.40 0.01
N ALA A 84 -8.10 1.72 -0.11
CA ALA A 84 -8.94 2.52 0.78
C ALA A 84 -10.39 2.03 0.78
N ILE A 85 -10.98 1.78 -0.40
CA ILE A 85 -12.33 1.21 -0.50
C ILE A 85 -12.37 -0.19 0.15
N SER A 86 -11.36 -1.03 -0.09
CA SER A 86 -11.28 -2.36 0.50
C SER A 86 -11.22 -2.31 2.04
N THR A 87 -10.54 -1.32 2.62
CA THR A 87 -10.50 -1.15 4.09
C THR A 87 -11.83 -0.76 4.72
N LEU A 88 -12.81 -0.28 3.96
CA LEU A 88 -14.15 0.00 4.49
C LEU A 88 -14.98 -1.27 4.71
N PHE A 89 -14.62 -2.37 4.03
CA PHE A 89 -15.32 -3.65 4.10
C PHE A 89 -14.66 -4.68 5.04
N ILE A 90 -13.47 -4.36 5.57
CA ILE A 90 -12.67 -5.20 6.48
C ILE A 90 -12.72 -4.62 7.88
#